data_AF-A0A960Q3R2-F1
#
_entry.id   AF-A0A960Q3R2-F1
#
_cell.length_a   1.000
_cell.length_b   1.000
_cell.length_c   1.000
_cell.angle_alpha   90.00
_cell.angle_beta   90.00
_cell.angle_gamma   90.00
#
_symmetry.space_group_name_H-M   'P 1'
#
loop_
_entity.id
_entity.type
_entity.pdbx_description
1 polymer ?
#
loop_
_entity_poly.entity_id
_entity_poly.type
_entity_poly.pdbx_seq_one_letter_code
_entity_poly.pdbx_strand_id
1 'polypeptide(L)'
;MLTVFIAHWFASLAAQTLYHHRYSAHGMYRLSPRMERVFHLLSFLAQGPSWLEPRAYAILHRLHHAHSDRELDPHSPLRHRTVVGMMHETLGRYRLAKSRQDPEMESLAARTPEWPWLDRAADTWTARILFGAAWTAVYVIWAPSPWWFLLLPLHWLMGPLHGAIVNWAGH
;
A
#
# COMPACT_ATOMS: atom_id res chain seq x y z
N MET A 1 16.29 7.90 16.26
CA MET A 1 15.96 7.69 14.82
C MET A 1 15.47 6.28 14.53
N LEU A 2 16.20 5.22 14.92
CA LEU A 2 15.75 3.84 14.72
C LEU A 2 14.35 3.57 15.27
N THR A 3 14.06 4.00 16.50
CA THR A 3 12.73 3.84 17.11
C THR A 3 11.63 4.50 16.28
N VAL A 4 11.88 5.69 15.73
CA VAL A 4 10.91 6.41 14.88
C VAL A 4 10.68 5.64 13.58
N PHE A 5 11.76 5.18 12.95
CA PHE A 5 11.67 4.38 11.73
C PHE A 5 10.90 3.07 11.96
N ILE A 6 11.23 2.32 13.01
CA ILE A 6 10.56 1.07 13.38
C ILE A 6 9.09 1.33 13.71
N ALA A 7 8.79 2.36 14.50
CA ALA A 7 7.41 2.69 14.84
C ALA A 7 6.57 3.00 13.59
N HIS A 8 7.10 3.80 12.66
CA HIS A 8 6.40 4.09 11.40
C HIS A 8 6.30 2.86 10.48
N TRP A 9 7.35 2.05 10.40
CA TRP A 9 7.35 0.78 9.65
C TRP A 9 6.19 -0.12 10.09
N PHE A 10 6.07 -0.34 11.40
CA PHE A 10 4.99 -1.15 11.96
C PHE A 10 3.62 -0.48 11.89
N ALA A 11 3.54 0.85 11.98
CA ALA A 11 2.27 1.56 11.77
C ALA A 11 1.76 1.39 10.32
N SER A 12 2.65 1.54 9.34
CA SER A 12 2.35 1.32 7.92
C SER A 12 1.93 -0.14 7.65
N LEU A 13 2.68 -1.10 8.22
CA LEU A 13 2.36 -2.52 8.11
C LEU A 13 1.04 -2.88 8.79
N ALA A 14 0.74 -2.29 9.94
CA ALA A 14 -0.53 -2.48 10.65
C ALA A 14 -1.70 -1.91 9.84
N ALA A 15 -1.54 -0.73 9.23
CA ALA A 15 -2.54 -0.16 8.33
C ALA A 15 -2.80 -1.09 7.13
N GLN A 16 -1.74 -1.62 6.52
CA GLN A 16 -1.87 -2.59 5.43
C GLN A 16 -2.54 -3.89 5.88
N THR A 17 -2.13 -4.45 7.02
CA THR A 17 -2.64 -5.74 7.50
C THR A 17 -4.09 -5.65 7.98
N LEU A 18 -4.40 -4.66 8.82
CA LEU A 18 -5.72 -4.55 9.43
C LEU A 18 -6.72 -3.95 8.44
N TYR A 19 -6.43 -2.78 7.89
CA TYR A 19 -7.40 -2.04 7.09
C TYR A 19 -7.43 -2.48 5.61
N HIS A 20 -6.28 -2.56 4.95
CA HIS A 20 -6.26 -2.93 3.52
C HIS A 20 -6.55 -4.40 3.29
N HIS A 21 -5.86 -5.29 4.01
CA HIS A 21 -5.97 -6.73 3.81
C HIS A 21 -7.22 -7.31 4.50
N ARG A 22 -7.29 -7.26 5.83
CA ARG A 22 -8.37 -7.94 6.57
C ARG A 22 -9.74 -7.29 6.40
N TYR A 23 -9.81 -5.95 6.42
CA TYR A 23 -11.06 -5.22 6.24
C TYR A 23 -11.43 -5.05 4.77
N SER A 24 -10.64 -4.31 3.99
CA SER A 24 -10.97 -3.94 2.61
C SER A 24 -11.00 -5.15 1.67
N ALA A 25 -9.97 -6.00 1.69
CA ALA A 25 -9.90 -7.15 0.79
C ALA A 25 -10.78 -8.32 1.25
N HIS A 26 -10.69 -8.72 2.52
CA HIS A 26 -11.37 -9.94 3.01
C HIS A 26 -12.70 -9.73 3.72
N GLY A 27 -13.03 -8.50 4.16
CA GLY A 27 -14.25 -8.25 4.91
C GLY A 27 -14.35 -9.03 6.22
N MET A 28 -13.21 -9.34 6.87
CA MET A 28 -13.15 -10.18 8.08
C MET A 28 -13.90 -9.61 9.28
N TYR A 29 -14.13 -8.30 9.29
CA TYR A 29 -14.89 -7.60 10.32
C TYR A 29 -15.61 -6.40 9.71
N ARG A 30 -16.57 -5.84 10.46
CA ARG A 30 -17.34 -4.67 10.05
C ARG A 30 -16.93 -3.45 10.86
N LEU A 31 -16.81 -2.31 10.20
CA LEU A 31 -16.65 -1.01 10.85
C LEU A 31 -17.95 -0.22 10.72
N SER A 32 -18.22 0.64 11.70
CA SER A 32 -19.24 1.68 11.51
C SER A 32 -18.76 2.67 10.45
N PRO A 33 -19.64 3.42 9.77
CA PRO A 33 -19.23 4.39 8.75
C PRO A 33 -18.21 5.43 9.27
N ARG A 34 -18.34 5.84 10.55
CA ARG A 34 -17.38 6.74 11.18
C ARG A 34 -16.02 6.07 11.37
N MET A 35 -16.01 4.83 11.83
CA MET A 35 -14.75 4.13 12.03
C MET A 35 -14.05 3.78 10.73
N GLU A 36 -14.79 3.41 9.68
CA GLU A 36 -14.19 3.24 8.36
C GLU A 36 -13.42 4.48 7.93
N ARG A 37 -14.03 5.68 8.06
CA ARG A 37 -13.35 6.95 7.78
C ARG A 37 -12.09 7.14 8.64
N VAL A 38 -12.16 6.88 9.94
CA VAL A 38 -10.98 6.99 10.82
C VAL A 38 -9.86 6.06 10.37
N PHE A 39 -10.14 4.79 10.11
CA PHE A 39 -9.13 3.83 9.66
C PHE A 39 -8.58 4.18 8.27
N HIS A 40 -9.43 4.68 7.37
CA HIS A 40 -9.03 5.18 6.05
C HIS A 40 -8.02 6.33 6.18
N LEU A 41 -8.32 7.32 7.03
CA LEU A 41 -7.43 8.45 7.28
C LEU A 41 -6.14 8.02 7.99
N LEU A 42 -6.22 7.17 9.01
CA LEU A 42 -5.05 6.65 9.71
C LEU A 42 -4.14 5.86 8.78
N SER A 43 -4.72 5.07 7.86
CA SER A 43 -3.95 4.37 6.85
C SER A 43 -3.24 5.32 5.90
N PHE A 44 -3.87 6.43 5.52
CA PHE A 44 -3.24 7.47 4.70
C PHE A 44 -2.04 8.09 5.41
N LEU A 45 -2.22 8.49 6.66
CA LEU A 45 -1.15 9.07 7.47
C LEU A 45 0.00 8.08 7.71
N ALA A 46 -0.31 6.81 7.97
CA ALA A 46 0.67 5.77 8.26
C ALA A 46 1.42 5.25 7.02
N GLN A 47 0.83 5.33 5.81
CA GLN A 47 1.52 4.94 4.58
C GLN A 47 2.22 6.12 3.89
N GLY A 48 1.76 7.36 4.15
CA GLY A 48 2.36 8.61 3.71
C GLY A 48 2.67 8.63 2.20
N PRO A 49 3.96 8.72 1.81
CA PRO A 49 4.34 8.81 0.39
C PRO A 49 4.08 7.50 -0.39
N SER A 50 3.86 6.40 0.34
CA SER A 50 3.59 5.06 -0.20
C SER A 50 2.10 4.66 -0.15
N TRP A 51 1.20 5.65 0.04
CA TRP A 51 -0.25 5.44 0.04
C TRP A 51 -0.74 4.57 -1.11
N LEU A 52 -1.60 3.62 -0.76
CA LEU A 52 -2.38 2.78 -1.67
C LEU A 52 -3.87 3.09 -1.48
N GLU A 53 -4.63 3.17 -2.56
CA GLU A 53 -6.09 3.31 -2.52
C GLU A 53 -6.69 1.99 -2.01
N PRO A 54 -7.49 1.98 -0.92
CA PRO A 54 -7.97 0.74 -0.31
C PRO A 54 -8.80 -0.15 -1.24
N ARG A 55 -9.60 0.47 -2.12
CA ARG A 55 -10.38 -0.25 -3.13
C ARG A 55 -9.48 -0.98 -4.12
N ALA A 56 -8.53 -0.27 -4.72
CA ALA A 56 -7.63 -0.86 -5.70
C ALA A 56 -6.74 -1.94 -5.09
N TYR A 57 -6.27 -1.75 -3.86
CA TYR A 57 -5.57 -2.80 -3.12
C TYR A 57 -6.45 -4.04 -2.92
N ALA A 58 -7.71 -3.87 -2.49
CA ALA A 58 -8.62 -4.99 -2.28
C ALA A 58 -8.92 -5.77 -3.55
N ILE A 59 -9.15 -5.07 -4.67
CA ILE A 59 -9.38 -5.70 -5.98
C ILE A 59 -8.14 -6.51 -6.40
N LEU A 60 -6.95 -5.92 -6.30
CA LEU A 60 -5.68 -6.59 -6.64
C LEU A 60 -5.48 -7.85 -5.80
N HIS A 61 -5.72 -7.75 -4.48
CA HIS A 61 -5.59 -8.86 -3.55
C HIS A 61 -6.61 -9.98 -3.82
N ARG A 62 -7.86 -9.62 -4.15
CA ARG A 62 -8.89 -10.59 -4.54
C ARG A 62 -8.57 -11.25 -5.88
N LEU A 63 -7.97 -10.53 -6.82
CA LEU A 63 -7.52 -11.08 -8.10
C LEU A 63 -6.42 -12.13 -7.88
N HIS A 64 -5.45 -11.83 -7.00
CA HIS A 64 -4.46 -12.82 -6.57
C HIS A 64 -5.11 -14.06 -5.96
N HIS A 65 -6.08 -13.92 -5.05
CA HIS A 65 -6.79 -15.09 -4.52
C HIS A 65 -7.56 -15.89 -5.58
N ALA A 66 -8.14 -15.23 -6.59
CA ALA A 66 -8.88 -15.90 -7.67
C ALA A 66 -7.94 -16.67 -8.61
N HIS A 67 -6.71 -16.20 -8.79
CA HIS A 67 -5.77 -16.68 -9.80
C HIS A 67 -4.40 -17.09 -9.25
N SER A 68 -4.30 -17.38 -7.95
CA SER A 68 -3.02 -17.67 -7.28
C SER A 68 -2.22 -18.71 -8.05
N ASP A 69 -0.96 -18.40 -8.33
CA ASP A 69 -0.01 -19.25 -9.06
C ASP A 69 -0.46 -19.64 -10.48
N ARG A 70 -1.37 -18.86 -11.07
CA ARG A 70 -1.83 -18.98 -12.46
C ARG A 70 -1.49 -17.74 -13.26
N GLU A 71 -1.91 -17.76 -14.53
CA GLU A 71 -1.53 -16.74 -15.49
C GLU A 71 -1.98 -15.32 -15.09
N LEU A 72 -3.10 -15.18 -14.41
CA LEU A 72 -3.69 -13.88 -14.06
C LEU A 72 -3.33 -13.39 -12.65
N ASP A 73 -2.45 -14.10 -11.92
CA ASP A 73 -1.96 -13.64 -10.62
C ASP A 73 -1.15 -12.34 -10.79
N PRO A 74 -1.56 -11.21 -10.16
CA PRO A 74 -0.86 -9.94 -10.31
C PRO A 74 0.54 -9.91 -9.69
N HIS A 75 0.92 -10.91 -8.89
CA HIS A 75 2.21 -10.92 -8.21
C HIS A 75 2.74 -12.34 -7.90
N SER A 76 2.52 -13.32 -8.78
CA SER A 76 3.10 -14.67 -8.60
C SER A 76 4.62 -14.66 -8.86
N PRO A 77 5.46 -15.02 -7.88
CA PRO A 77 6.91 -15.10 -8.10
C PRO A 77 7.30 -16.23 -9.05
N LEU A 78 6.46 -17.27 -9.22
CA LEU A 78 6.69 -18.36 -10.16
C LEU A 78 6.74 -17.90 -11.63
N ARG A 79 6.09 -16.76 -11.92
CA ARG A 79 6.06 -16.17 -13.26
C ARG A 79 7.20 -15.21 -13.55
N HIS A 80 7.97 -14.80 -12.54
CA HIS A 80 8.98 -13.76 -12.69
C HIS A 80 10.37 -14.23 -12.25
N ARG A 81 11.38 -13.90 -13.05
CA ARG A 81 12.78 -14.18 -12.70
C ARG A 81 13.34 -13.22 -11.64
N THR A 82 12.68 -12.07 -11.45
CA THR A 82 13.15 -11.02 -10.55
C THR A 82 11.99 -10.37 -9.81
N VAL A 83 12.25 -9.96 -8.55
CA VAL A 83 11.31 -9.18 -7.72
C VAL A 83 10.85 -7.91 -8.44
N VAL A 84 11.77 -7.26 -9.16
CA VAL A 84 11.48 -6.01 -9.89
C VAL A 84 10.46 -6.27 -11.02
N GLY A 85 10.62 -7.36 -11.77
CA GLY A 85 9.70 -7.73 -12.84
C GLY A 85 8.28 -8.00 -12.30
N MET A 86 8.19 -8.74 -11.19
CA MET A 86 6.93 -9.00 -10.50
C MET A 86 6.28 -7.69 -10.05
N MET A 87 7.01 -6.87 -9.29
CA MET A 87 6.47 -5.61 -8.77
C MET A 87 6.04 -4.63 -9.87
N HIS A 88 6.70 -4.65 -11.03
CA HIS A 88 6.29 -3.85 -12.18
C HIS A 88 4.95 -4.33 -12.76
N GLU A 89 4.75 -5.65 -12.92
CA GLU A 89 3.44 -6.20 -13.33
C GLU A 89 2.37 -5.89 -12.29
N THR A 90 2.66 -6.08 -11.00
CA THR A 90 1.77 -5.75 -9.88
C THR A 90 1.32 -4.29 -9.93
N LEU A 91 2.25 -3.36 -10.19
CA LEU A 91 1.94 -1.94 -10.33
C LEU A 91 1.02 -1.67 -11.53
N GLY A 92 1.24 -2.36 -12.66
CA GLY A 92 0.37 -2.28 -13.83
C GLY A 92 -1.05 -2.72 -13.52
N ARG A 93 -1.20 -3.89 -12.88
CA ARG A 93 -2.51 -4.44 -12.45
C ARG A 93 -3.19 -3.55 -11.41
N TYR A 94 -2.44 -2.98 -10.48
CA TYR A 94 -2.95 -2.00 -9.51
C TYR A 94 -3.50 -0.75 -10.19
N ARG A 95 -2.78 -0.19 -11.18
CA ARG A 95 -3.26 0.97 -11.95
C ARG A 95 -4.51 0.66 -12.75
N LEU A 96 -4.64 -0.55 -13.29
CA LEU A 96 -5.85 -1.00 -13.98
C LEU A 96 -7.04 -1.11 -13.02
N ALA A 97 -6.84 -1.66 -11.82
CA ALA A 97 -7.88 -1.71 -10.79
C ALA A 97 -8.38 -0.30 -10.39
N LYS A 98 -7.49 0.70 -10.40
CA LYS A 98 -7.84 2.10 -10.16
C LYS A 98 -8.59 2.77 -11.29
N SER A 99 -8.30 2.41 -12.55
CA SER A 99 -8.92 3.06 -13.71
C SER A 99 -10.41 2.73 -13.86
N ARG A 100 -10.86 1.63 -13.24
CA ARG A 100 -12.22 1.09 -13.31
C ARG A 100 -12.66 0.67 -14.72
N GLN A 101 -11.70 0.37 -15.58
CA GLN A 101 -11.95 0.04 -16.99
C GLN A 101 -11.99 -1.47 -17.27
N ASP A 102 -11.50 -2.30 -16.34
CA ASP A 102 -11.42 -3.75 -16.51
C ASP A 102 -12.66 -4.43 -15.87
N PRO A 103 -13.51 -5.11 -16.65
CA PRO A 103 -14.74 -5.71 -16.13
C PRO A 103 -14.52 -6.83 -15.10
N GLU A 104 -13.43 -7.60 -15.22
CA GLU A 104 -13.11 -8.66 -14.27
C GLU A 104 -12.73 -8.04 -12.92
N MET A 105 -11.87 -7.03 -12.93
CA MET A 105 -11.48 -6.29 -11.73
C MET A 105 -12.67 -5.55 -11.09
N GLU A 106 -13.57 -4.98 -11.90
CA GLU A 106 -14.79 -4.34 -11.37
C GLU A 106 -15.73 -5.35 -10.71
N SER A 107 -15.81 -6.58 -11.22
CA SER A 107 -16.59 -7.65 -10.57
C SER A 107 -16.07 -7.96 -9.15
N LEU A 108 -14.77 -7.73 -8.90
CA LEU A 108 -14.12 -7.92 -7.61
C LEU A 108 -14.23 -6.70 -6.68
N ALA A 109 -14.81 -5.58 -7.12
CA ALA A 109 -14.88 -4.34 -6.35
C ALA A 109 -15.98 -4.32 -5.26
N ALA A 110 -16.80 -5.36 -5.17
CA ALA A 110 -17.95 -5.40 -4.26
C ALA A 110 -17.56 -5.13 -2.79
N ARG A 111 -18.28 -4.21 -2.13
CA ARG A 111 -18.11 -3.85 -0.71
C ARG A 111 -16.69 -3.40 -0.35
N THR A 112 -15.99 -2.77 -1.28
CA THR A 112 -14.72 -2.11 -0.98
C THR A 112 -14.98 -0.70 -0.41
N PRO A 113 -14.17 -0.23 0.55
CA PRO A 113 -14.28 1.10 1.10
C PRO A 113 -13.77 2.14 0.11
N GLU A 114 -14.50 3.24 -0.02
CA GLU A 114 -14.13 4.36 -0.89
C GLU A 114 -14.22 5.70 -0.14
N TRP A 115 -13.23 6.57 -0.34
CA TRP A 115 -13.30 7.97 0.09
C TRP A 115 -12.83 8.88 -1.03
N PRO A 116 -13.68 9.15 -2.05
CA PRO A 116 -13.23 9.77 -3.30
C PRO A 116 -12.49 11.10 -3.12
N TRP A 117 -12.87 11.92 -2.14
CA TRP A 117 -12.14 13.15 -1.83
C TRP A 117 -10.73 12.88 -1.28
N LEU A 118 -10.61 12.03 -0.25
CA LEU A 118 -9.31 11.70 0.36
C LEU A 118 -8.43 10.93 -0.62
N ASP A 119 -9.00 9.94 -1.32
CA ASP A 119 -8.29 9.12 -2.29
C ASP A 119 -7.65 9.99 -3.39
N ARG A 120 -8.41 10.95 -3.94
CA ARG A 120 -7.88 11.89 -4.94
C ARG A 120 -6.82 12.83 -4.37
N ALA A 121 -6.99 13.33 -3.15
CA ALA A 121 -6.00 14.22 -2.53
C ALA A 121 -4.70 13.48 -2.20
N ALA A 122 -4.81 12.27 -1.65
CA ALA A 122 -3.72 11.42 -1.23
C ALA A 122 -2.91 10.86 -2.41
N ASP A 123 -3.55 10.63 -3.56
CA ASP A 123 -2.91 10.07 -4.75
C ASP A 123 -2.26 11.12 -5.67
N THR A 124 -1.85 12.26 -5.12
CA THR A 124 -1.13 13.29 -5.89
C THR A 124 0.38 13.22 -5.67
N TRP A 125 1.16 13.65 -6.66
CA TRP A 125 2.60 13.89 -6.46
C TRP A 125 2.86 14.93 -5.38
N THR A 126 1.98 15.93 -5.25
CA THR A 126 2.05 16.92 -4.18
C THR A 126 1.98 16.27 -2.81
N ALA A 127 0.99 15.41 -2.54
CA ALA A 127 0.88 14.70 -1.27
C ALA A 127 2.13 13.83 -1.01
N ARG A 128 2.59 13.08 -2.02
CA ARG A 128 3.78 12.23 -1.90
C ARG A 128 5.04 13.05 -1.58
N ILE A 129 5.24 14.19 -2.24
CA ILE A 129 6.37 15.09 -2.00
C ILE A 129 6.27 15.74 -0.63
N LEU A 130 5.07 16.19 -0.21
CA LEU A 130 4.88 16.80 1.10
C LEU A 130 5.18 15.81 2.23
N PHE A 131 4.71 14.56 2.13
CA PHE A 131 5.08 13.51 3.09
C PHE A 131 6.56 13.17 3.03
N GLY A 132 7.12 13.07 1.82
CA GLY A 132 8.55 12.82 1.62
C GLY A 132 9.39 13.89 2.32
N ALA A 133 9.07 15.16 2.09
CA ALA A 133 9.72 16.32 2.70
C ALA A 133 9.50 16.38 4.22
N ALA A 134 8.30 16.07 4.71
CA ALA A 134 8.03 16.01 6.14
C ALA A 134 8.90 14.95 6.84
N TRP A 135 9.00 13.75 6.25
CA TRP A 135 9.91 12.72 6.76
C TRP A 135 11.38 13.13 6.64
N THR A 136 11.81 13.76 5.54
CA THR A 136 13.17 14.31 5.43
C THR A 136 13.47 15.30 6.55
N ALA A 137 12.52 16.20 6.85
CA ALA A 137 12.68 17.20 7.91
C ALA A 137 12.87 16.55 9.28
N VAL A 138 12.14 15.46 9.58
CA VAL A 138 12.36 14.68 10.81
C VAL A 138 13.80 14.19 10.91
N TYR A 139 14.37 13.69 9.81
CA TYR A 139 15.77 13.23 9.80
C TYR A 139 16.75 14.38 9.93
N VAL A 140 16.54 15.50 9.21
CA VAL A 140 17.40 16.68 9.30
C VAL A 140 17.45 17.26 10.72
N ILE A 141 16.31 17.33 11.40
CA ILE A 141 16.22 17.95 12.74
C ILE A 141 16.76 17.02 13.83
N TRP A 142 16.54 15.71 13.71
CA TRP A 142 16.71 14.79 14.84
C TRP A 142 17.72 13.65 14.60
N ALA A 143 18.33 13.53 13.41
CA ALA A 143 19.33 12.49 13.16
C ALA A 143 20.67 12.83 13.84
N PRO A 144 21.21 11.93 14.69
CA PRO A 144 22.49 12.17 15.36
C PRO A 144 23.71 11.97 14.44
N SER A 145 23.51 11.53 13.20
CA SER A 145 24.59 11.26 12.23
C SER A 145 24.04 11.21 10.78
N PRO A 146 24.84 11.57 9.76
CA PRO A 146 24.45 11.44 8.35
C PRO A 146 24.09 10.01 7.92
N TRP A 147 24.62 8.98 8.58
CA TRP A 147 24.31 7.58 8.25
C TRP A 147 22.83 7.24 8.35
N TRP A 148 22.06 7.95 9.17
CA TRP A 148 20.61 7.73 9.28
C TRP A 148 19.85 8.05 7.99
N PHE A 149 20.38 8.92 7.13
CA PHE A 149 19.75 9.25 5.85
C PHE A 149 19.70 8.06 4.88
N LEU A 150 20.51 7.02 5.10
CA LEU A 150 20.41 5.76 4.35
C LEU A 150 19.05 5.05 4.56
N LEU A 151 18.36 5.30 5.67
CA LEU A 151 17.02 4.75 5.89
C LEU A 151 15.92 5.52 5.15
N LEU A 152 16.19 6.73 4.68
CA LEU A 152 15.18 7.62 4.13
C LEU A 152 14.54 7.07 2.83
N PRO A 153 15.30 6.47 1.87
CA PRO A 153 14.70 5.78 0.74
C PRO A 153 13.78 4.63 1.16
N LEU A 154 14.17 3.85 2.18
CA LEU A 154 13.34 2.77 2.73
C LEU A 154 12.06 3.33 3.36
N HIS A 155 12.17 4.48 4.00
CA HIS A 155 11.06 5.18 4.65
C HIS A 155 10.02 5.66 3.63
N TRP A 156 10.46 6.22 2.51
CA TRP A 156 9.54 6.68 1.46
C TRP A 156 8.90 5.54 0.67
N LEU A 157 9.58 4.40 0.57
CA LEU A 157 9.17 3.26 -0.24
C LEU A 157 8.63 2.07 0.59
N MET A 158 8.19 2.31 1.83
CA MET A 158 7.71 1.25 2.73
C MET A 158 6.61 0.38 2.10
N GLY A 159 5.58 0.98 1.49
CA GLY A 159 4.49 0.23 0.85
C GLY A 159 4.98 -0.77 -0.22
N PRO A 160 5.69 -0.32 -1.28
CA PRO A 160 6.30 -1.23 -2.25
C PRO A 160 7.27 -2.25 -1.66
N LEU A 161 8.05 -1.89 -0.64
CA LEU A 161 8.97 -2.82 0.03
C LEU A 161 8.21 -3.91 0.78
N HIS A 162 7.19 -3.56 1.56
CA HIS A 162 6.33 -4.53 2.24
C HIS A 162 5.65 -5.46 1.24
N GLY A 163 5.08 -4.89 0.16
CA GLY A 163 4.47 -5.66 -0.92
C GLY A 163 5.47 -6.61 -1.58
N ALA A 164 6.67 -6.15 -1.92
CA ALA A 164 7.71 -6.99 -2.50
C ALA A 164 8.12 -8.15 -1.58
N ILE A 165 8.30 -7.88 -0.28
CA ILE A 165 8.66 -8.91 0.70
C ILE A 165 7.55 -9.96 0.80
N VAL A 166 6.29 -9.55 0.99
CA VAL A 166 5.18 -10.47 1.17
C VAL A 166 4.87 -11.25 -0.11
N ASN A 167 4.84 -10.58 -1.26
CA ASN A 167 4.49 -11.22 -2.53
C ASN A 167 5.62 -12.15 -3.02
N TRP A 168 6.88 -11.81 -2.77
CA TRP A 168 7.99 -12.65 -3.24
C TRP A 168 8.31 -13.81 -2.30
N ALA A 169 8.25 -13.60 -0.98
CA ALA A 169 8.62 -14.60 0.02
C ALA A 169 7.42 -15.33 0.64
N GLY A 170 6.19 -14.91 0.35
CA GLY A 170 4.96 -15.48 0.90
C GLY A 170 4.32 -16.59 0.04
N HIS A 171 4.86 -16.85 -1.15
CA HIS A 171 4.56 -18.05 -1.95
C HIS A 171 5.62 -19.12 -1.67
#